data_AF-A0A7K3CW81-F1
#
_entry.id   AF-A0A7K3CW81-F1
#
_cell.length_a   1.000
_cell.length_b   1.000
_cell.length_c   1.000
_cell.angle_alpha   90.00
_cell.angle_beta   90.00
_cell.angle_gamma   90.00
#
_symmetry.space_group_name_H-M   'P 1'
#
loop_
_entity.id
_entity.type
_entity.pdbx_description
1 polymer ?
#
loop_
_entity_poly.entity_id
_entity_poly.type
_entity_poly.pdbx_seq_one_letter_code
_entity_poly.pdbx_strand_id
1 'polypeptide(L)' 'LETQHFPDSPNHPSFPSTVLRPGETYRSSTVHAFSAR' A
#
# COMPACT_ATOMS: atom_id res chain seq x y z
N LEU A 1 -7.97 -10.43 -3.94
CA LEU A 1 -7.02 -10.18 -2.83
C LEU A 1 -6.68 -8.71 -2.88
N GLU A 2 -6.88 -7.97 -1.80
CA GLU A 2 -6.65 -6.52 -1.75
C GLU A 2 -5.32 -6.23 -1.03
N THR A 3 -4.34 -5.71 -1.76
CA THR A 3 -3.08 -5.24 -1.19
C THR A 3 -3.20 -3.75 -0.92
N GLN A 4 -3.13 -3.37 0.36
CA GLN A 4 -3.27 -1.99 0.77
C GLN A 4 -2.51 -1.71 2.07
N HIS A 5 -2.44 -0.44 2.45
CA HIS A 5 -2.05 -0.03 3.80
C HIS A 5 -3.10 -0.48 4.81
N PHE A 6 -2.77 -0.41 6.10
CA PHE A 6 -3.72 -0.79 7.14
C PHE A 6 -4.96 0.11 7.11
N PRO A 7 -6.16 -0.45 7.36
CA PRO A 7 -7.34 0.37 7.60
C PRO A 7 -7.06 1.41 8.69
N ASP A 8 -7.58 2.62 8.49
CA ASP A 8 -7.48 3.73 9.45
C ASP A 8 -6.06 4.25 9.76
N SER A 9 -5.08 3.95 8.89
CA SER A 9 -3.69 4.45 9.02
C SER A 9 -3.54 5.96 9.27
N PRO A 10 -4.36 6.86 8.68
CA PRO A 10 -4.26 8.29 9.00
C PRO A 10 -4.51 8.64 10.47
N ASN A 11 -5.31 7.86 11.19
CA ASN A 11 -5.69 8.11 12.58
C ASN A 11 -4.84 7.32 13.59
N HIS A 12 -3.98 6.42 13.11
CA HIS A 12 -3.09 5.60 13.93
C HIS A 12 -1.62 5.94 13.64
N PRO A 13 -0.99 6.86 14.39
CA PRO A 13 0.36 7.37 14.09
C PRO A 13 1.49 6.33 14.22
N SER A 14 1.21 5.17 14.81
CA SER A 14 2.14 4.03 14.85
C SER A 14 2.09 3.16 13.59
N PHE A 15 1.09 3.35 12.71
CA PHE A 15 1.00 2.62 11.44
C PHE A 15 1.89 3.28 10.39
N PRO A 16 2.29 2.53 9.34
CA PRO A 16 2.95 3.13 8.19
C PRO A 16 2.08 4.26 7.59
N SER A 17 2.70 5.42 7.38
CA SER A 17 2.01 6.60 6.85
C SER A 17 1.47 6.35 5.44
N THR A 18 0.28 6.88 5.18
CA THR A 18 -0.33 6.93 3.85
C THR A 18 -0.21 8.32 3.20
N VAL A 19 0.52 9.25 3.83
CA VAL A 19 0.69 10.62 3.33
C VAL A 19 1.78 10.64 2.25
N LEU A 20 1.44 11.21 1.10
CA LEU A 20 2.40 11.60 0.05
C LEU A 20 2.49 13.12 0.00
N ARG A 21 3.71 13.66 0.02
CA ARG A 21 3.97 15.11 -0.01
C ARG A 21 4.33 15.60 -1.42
N PRO A 22 4.21 16.91 -1.71
CA PRO A 22 4.61 17.46 -3.01
C PRO A 22 6.06 17.09 -3.38
N GLY A 23 6.26 16.58 -4.60
CA GLY A 23 7.56 16.13 -5.10
C GLY A 23 7.91 14.68 -4.75
N GLU A 24 7.17 14.02 -3.86
CA GLU A 24 7.35 12.60 -3.57
C GLU A 24 6.68 11.73 -4.63
N THR A 25 7.23 10.53 -4.86
CA THR A 25 6.66 9.54 -5.77
C THR A 25 6.08 8.38 -4.99
N TYR A 26 4.79 8.11 -5.17
CA TYR A 26 4.15 6.90 -4.67
C TYR A 26 4.40 5.72 -5.59
N ARG A 27 4.72 4.55 -5.02
CA ARG A 27 4.89 3.30 -5.78
C ARG A 27 4.29 2.11 -5.00
N SER A 28 3.46 1.32 -5.68
CA SER A 28 2.94 0.04 -5.19
C SER A 28 2.89 -0.95 -6.35
N SER A 29 3.08 -2.23 -6.07
CA SER A 29 3.07 -3.28 -7.09
C SER A 29 2.46 -4.56 -6.54
N THR A 30 1.51 -5.12 -7.28
CA THR A 30 0.83 -6.37 -6.92
C THR A 30 0.91 -7.32 -8.11
N VAL A 31 1.33 -8.55 -7.86
CA VAL A 31 1.48 -9.58 -8.88
C VAL A 31 0.61 -10.76 -8.50
N HIS A 32 -0.33 -11.10 -9.39
CA HIS A 32 -1.10 -12.34 -9.31
C HIS A 32 -0.60 -13.29 -10.41
N ALA A 33 0.35 -14.16 -10.07
CA ALA A 33 0.91 -15.14 -11.00
C ALA A 33 0.27 -16.51 -10.78
N PHE A 34 -0.41 -17.01 -11.82
CA PHE A 34 -1.03 -18.33 -11.83
C PHE A 34 -0.26 -19.24 -12.79
N SER A 35 -0.22 -20.53 -12.48
CA SER A 35 0.34 -21.56 -13.36
C SER A 35 -0.53 -22.82 -13.30
N ALA A 36 -0.57 -23.55 -14.41
CA ALA A 36 -1.13 -24.90 -14.47
C ALA A 36 0.03 -25.92 -14.42
N ARG A 37 -0.26 -27.14 -13.98
CA ARG A 37 0.60 -28.30 -14.23
C ARG A 37 0.14 -29.01 -15.48
#